data_AF-A0A6B2S9R0-F1
#
_entry.id   AF-A0A6B2S9R0-F1
#
_cell.length_a   1.000
_cell.length_b   1.000
_cell.length_c   1.000
_cell.angle_alpha   90.00
_cell.angle_beta   90.00
_cell.angle_gamma   90.00
#
_symmetry.space_group_name_H-M   'P 1'
#
loop_
_entity.id
_entity.type
_entity.pdbx_description
1 polymer ?
#
loop_
_entity_poly.entity_id
_entity_poly.type
_entity_poly.pdbx_seq_one_letter_code
_entity_poly.pdbx_strand_id
1 'polypeptide(L)'
;MGQRDRNAPPAEWCDWWTEVHQLTADIAYGWVPPELTASPDDPNPWFWHWCSQQDRWMPQAAPEHTLVSREPLHMEPSLLWSCCGTHGFIRDGQWEAA
;
A
#
# COMPACT_ATOMS: atom_id res chain seq x y z
N MET A 1 9.15 -10.19 -1.27
CA MET A 1 10.54 -9.67 -1.30
C MET A 1 10.46 -8.17 -1.55
N GLY A 2 11.24 -7.35 -0.85
CA GLY A 2 11.21 -5.88 -1.01
C GLY A 2 12.39 -5.38 -1.86
N GLN A 3 12.15 -4.38 -2.70
CA GLN A 3 13.14 -3.70 -3.53
C GLN A 3 13.92 -2.64 -2.73
N ARG A 4 15.23 -2.53 -2.95
CA ARG A 4 16.13 -1.56 -2.29
C ARG A 4 16.43 -0.32 -3.12
N ASP A 5 16.00 -0.28 -4.37
CA ASP A 5 16.00 0.98 -5.13
C ASP A 5 14.71 1.76 -4.87
N ARG A 6 14.82 2.90 -4.18
CA ARG A 6 13.68 3.78 -3.90
C ARG A 6 13.05 4.32 -5.18
N ASN A 7 13.86 4.54 -6.21
CA ASN A 7 13.41 5.12 -7.47
C ASN A 7 12.77 4.10 -8.42
N ALA A 8 12.75 2.81 -8.03
CA ALA A 8 12.01 1.77 -8.72
C ALA A 8 10.72 1.49 -7.93
N PRO A 9 9.63 2.24 -8.17
CA PRO A 9 8.36 2.01 -7.48
C PRO A 9 7.81 0.60 -7.75
N PRO A 10 7.00 0.04 -6.83
CA PRO A 10 6.40 -1.28 -6.98
C PRO A 10 5.66 -1.50 -8.30
N ALA A 11 5.05 -0.47 -8.88
CA ALA A 11 4.38 -0.56 -10.17
C ALA A 11 5.29 -0.99 -11.34
N GLU A 12 6.61 -0.87 -11.19
CA GLU A 12 7.58 -1.24 -12.23
C GLU A 12 8.09 -2.68 -12.14
N TRP A 13 7.94 -3.34 -10.99
CA TRP A 13 8.54 -4.67 -10.76
C TRP A 13 7.64 -5.67 -10.02
N CYS A 14 6.55 -5.23 -9.40
CA CYS A 14 5.63 -6.10 -8.67
C CYS A 14 4.56 -6.64 -9.62
N ASP A 15 4.94 -7.58 -10.48
CA ASP A 15 4.06 -8.20 -11.49
C ASP A 15 3.17 -9.34 -10.94
N TRP A 16 3.39 -9.73 -9.67
CA TRP A 16 2.60 -10.75 -8.97
C TRP A 16 1.47 -10.17 -8.10
N TRP A 17 1.28 -8.84 -8.08
CA TRP A 17 0.10 -8.18 -7.52
C TRP A 17 -0.78 -7.66 -8.66
N THR A 18 -2.09 -7.64 -8.45
CA THR A 18 -3.05 -7.11 -9.42
C THR A 18 -3.20 -5.61 -9.21
N GLU A 19 -3.23 -4.85 -10.31
CA GLU A 19 -3.54 -3.41 -10.30
C GLU A 19 -2.64 -2.62 -9.34
N VAL A 20 -1.32 -2.72 -9.51
CA VAL A 20 -0.37 -1.94 -8.71
C VAL A 20 -0.36 -0.49 -9.21
N HIS A 21 -0.75 0.43 -8.34
CA HIS A 21 -0.82 1.86 -8.62
C HIS A 21 0.08 2.65 -7.68
N GLN A 22 0.81 3.61 -8.23
CA GLN A 22 1.58 4.56 -7.44
C GLN A 22 0.66 5.62 -6.84
N LEU A 23 0.73 5.83 -5.53
CA LEU A 23 -0.05 6.84 -4.81
C LEU A 23 0.77 8.11 -4.53
N THR A 24 2.00 7.95 -4.06
CA THR A 24 2.99 9.03 -3.84
C THR A 24 4.37 8.55 -4.29
N ALA A 25 5.44 9.35 -4.15
CA ALA A 25 6.79 8.85 -4.41
C ALA A 25 7.20 7.67 -3.51
N ASP A 26 6.59 7.53 -2.34
CA ASP A 26 6.97 6.56 -1.30
C ASP A 26 5.87 5.55 -0.96
N ILE A 27 4.73 5.60 -1.66
CA ILE A 27 3.57 4.76 -1.39
C ILE A 27 2.98 4.27 -2.71
N ALA A 28 2.73 2.96 -2.78
CA ALA A 28 1.94 2.32 -3.82
C ALA A 28 0.91 1.38 -3.19
N TYR A 29 -0.12 1.01 -3.93
CA TYR A 29 -1.13 0.04 -3.48
C TYR A 29 -1.43 -0.95 -4.60
N GLY A 30 -1.98 -2.10 -4.24
CA GLY A 30 -2.48 -3.11 -5.17
C GLY A 30 -3.13 -4.26 -4.44
N TRP A 31 -3.64 -5.24 -5.18
CA TRP A 31 -4.30 -6.39 -4.60
C TRP A 31 -3.42 -7.63 -4.69
N VAL A 32 -3.22 -8.23 -3.53
CA VAL A 32 -2.48 -9.49 -3.40
C VAL A 32 -3.38 -10.62 -3.90
N PRO A 33 -2.85 -11.56 -4.70
CA PRO A 33 -3.64 -12.67 -5.21
C PRO A 33 -4.13 -13.59 -4.06
N PRO A 34 -5.27 -14.28 -4.23
CA PRO A 34 -5.92 -15.09 -3.18
C PRO A 34 -4.99 -16.07 -2.46
N GLU A 35 -3.98 -16.62 -3.14
CA GLU A 35 -3.06 -17.62 -2.59
C GLU A 35 -2.08 -17.04 -1.56
N LEU A 36 -1.93 -15.71 -1.54
CA LEU A 36 -1.01 -14.98 -0.65
C LEU A 36 -1.75 -14.21 0.45
N THR A 37 -3.08 -14.21 0.47
CA THR A 37 -3.90 -13.61 1.52
C THR A 37 -4.49 -14.67 2.45
N ALA A 38 -4.53 -14.37 3.75
CA ALA A 38 -5.23 -15.20 4.73
C ALA A 38 -6.77 -15.08 4.62
N SER A 39 -7.27 -14.11 3.84
CA SER A 39 -8.68 -13.85 3.62
C SER A 39 -8.90 -13.47 2.15
N PRO A 40 -9.18 -14.47 1.28
CA PRO A 40 -9.38 -14.26 -0.16
C PRO A 40 -10.49 -13.27 -0.52
N ASP A 41 -11.49 -13.14 0.35
CA ASP A 41 -12.63 -12.24 0.16
C ASP A 41 -12.38 -10.83 0.74
N ASP A 42 -11.18 -10.53 1.28
CA ASP A 42 -10.84 -9.20 1.78
C ASP A 42 -10.77 -8.21 0.61
N PRO A 43 -11.66 -7.20 0.56
CA PRO A 43 -11.67 -6.23 -0.52
C PRO A 43 -10.50 -5.23 -0.44
N ASN A 44 -9.81 -5.16 0.70
CA ASN A 44 -8.80 -4.15 0.96
C ASN A 44 -7.55 -4.35 0.08
N PRO A 45 -6.98 -3.27 -0.47
CA PRO A 45 -5.66 -3.33 -1.06
C PRO A 45 -4.61 -3.55 0.03
N TRP A 46 -3.45 -4.07 -0.40
CA TRP A 46 -2.23 -3.98 0.38
C TRP A 46 -1.41 -2.79 -0.11
N PHE A 47 -0.53 -2.32 0.76
CA PHE A 47 0.29 -1.15 0.49
C PHE A 47 1.75 -1.54 0.44
N TRP A 48 2.45 -0.97 -0.53
CA TRP A 48 3.88 -0.84 -0.49
C TRP A 48 4.23 0.55 0.03
N HIS A 49 5.17 0.62 0.97
CA HIS A 49 5.74 1.89 1.41
C HIS A 49 7.25 1.82 1.42
N TRP A 50 7.92 2.95 1.13
CA TRP A 50 9.35 3.06 1.37
C TRP A 50 9.63 3.16 2.87
N CYS A 51 10.21 2.12 3.45
CA CYS A 51 10.54 2.08 4.87
C CYS A 51 11.94 2.66 5.11
N SER A 52 12.02 3.86 5.66
CA SER A 52 13.29 4.54 5.96
C SER A 52 14.17 3.78 6.98
N GLN A 53 13.58 3.00 7.88
CA GLN A 53 14.34 2.20 8.85
C GLN A 53 14.97 0.95 8.23
N GLN A 54 14.36 0.40 7.18
CA GLN A 54 14.85 -0.81 6.51
C GLN A 54 15.53 -0.52 5.17
N ASP A 55 15.45 0.73 4.70
CA ASP A 55 16.00 1.23 3.44
C ASP A 55 15.55 0.36 2.25
N ARG A 56 14.23 0.10 2.19
CA ARG A 56 13.58 -0.70 1.14
C ARG A 56 12.08 -0.47 1.07
N TRP A 57 11.49 -0.81 -0.09
CA TRP A 57 10.06 -1.00 -0.25
C TRP A 57 9.56 -2.18 0.58
N MET A 58 8.54 -1.95 1.38
CA MET A 58 7.95 -2.92 2.30
C MET A 58 6.46 -3.13 2.01
N PRO A 59 6.01 -4.38 1.82
CA PRO A 59 4.59 -4.66 1.68
C PRO A 59 3.98 -4.72 3.08
N GLN A 60 2.78 -4.18 3.22
CA GLN A 60 2.05 -4.15 4.47
C GLN A 60 0.56 -4.29 4.16
N ALA A 61 -0.07 -5.29 4.75
CA ALA A 61 -1.53 -5.36 4.82
C ALA A 61 -2.04 -4.23 5.71
N ALA A 62 -3.24 -3.73 5.41
CA ALA A 62 -3.93 -2.73 6.24
C ALA A 62 -5.25 -3.31 6.79
N PRO A 63 -5.20 -4.35 7.64
CA PRO A 63 -6.41 -5.02 8.13
C PRO A 63 -7.25 -4.13 9.06
N GLU A 64 -6.67 -3.08 9.63
CA GLU A 64 -7.38 -2.09 10.45
C GLU A 64 -8.19 -1.08 9.62
N HIS A 65 -8.03 -1.13 8.29
CA HIS A 65 -8.65 -0.21 7.34
C HIS A 65 -9.82 -0.86 6.63
N THR A 66 -10.72 -0.03 6.16
CA THR A 66 -11.84 -0.42 5.32
C THR A 66 -11.82 0.38 4.03
N LEU A 67 -11.87 -0.33 2.92
CA LEU A 67 -12.10 0.24 1.60
C LEU A 67 -13.49 0.89 1.56
N VAL A 68 -13.53 2.20 1.37
CA VAL A 68 -14.77 2.97 1.19
C VAL A 68 -15.11 3.07 -0.30
N SER A 69 -14.10 3.30 -1.14
CA SER A 69 -14.21 3.36 -2.60
C SER A 69 -12.92 2.88 -3.26
N ARG A 70 -13.02 2.12 -4.35
CA ARG A 70 -11.86 1.64 -5.15
C ARG A 70 -11.36 2.70 -6.12
N GLU A 71 -12.28 3.45 -6.74
CA GLU A 71 -11.97 4.45 -7.78
C GLU A 71 -12.87 5.70 -7.65
N PRO A 72 -12.32 6.86 -7.25
CA PRO A 72 -10.97 7.03 -6.74
C PRO A 72 -10.79 6.29 -5.41
N LEU A 73 -9.54 5.90 -5.08
CA LEU A 73 -9.25 5.14 -3.86
C LEU A 73 -9.58 5.97 -2.61
N HIS A 74 -10.39 5.42 -1.70
CA HIS A 74 -10.71 6.00 -0.40
C HIS A 74 -10.69 4.90 0.66
N MET A 75 -9.94 5.12 1.75
CA MET A 75 -9.82 4.20 2.87
C MET A 75 -10.09 4.92 4.19
N GLU A 76 -10.77 4.25 5.13
CA GLU A 76 -10.94 4.75 6.50
C GLU A 76 -10.66 3.67 7.55
N PRO A 77 -10.09 3.99 8.73
CA PRO A 77 -9.59 5.31 9.17
C PRO A 77 -8.22 5.66 8.51
N SER A 78 -7.39 6.53 9.11
CA SER A 78 -6.02 6.81 8.62
C SER A 78 -5.06 5.63 8.76
N LEU A 79 -4.17 5.40 7.79
CA LEU A 79 -3.13 4.35 7.79
C LEU A 79 -1.95 4.74 8.66
N LEU A 80 -1.45 3.81 9.49
CA LEU A 80 -0.22 3.99 10.26
C LEU A 80 0.73 2.81 10.02
N TRP A 81 1.92 3.08 9.48
CA TRP A 81 2.99 2.10 9.40
C TRP A 81 3.94 2.24 10.59
N SER A 82 3.69 1.47 11.65
CA SER A 82 4.45 1.49 12.90
C SER A 82 5.96 1.29 12.73
N CYS A 83 6.41 0.65 11.63
CA CYS A 83 7.82 0.43 11.37
C CYS A 83 8.60 1.68 10.96
N CYS A 84 7.97 2.73 10.44
CA CYS A 84 8.66 3.97 10.05
C CYS A 84 7.91 5.25 10.44
N GLY A 85 6.73 5.13 11.05
CA GLY A 85 5.94 6.25 11.55
C GLY A 85 5.12 6.99 10.49
N THR A 86 5.16 6.55 9.23
CA THR A 86 4.35 7.15 8.17
C THR A 86 2.86 6.97 8.49
N HIS A 87 2.15 8.09 8.54
CA HIS A 87 0.75 8.17 8.94
C HIS A 87 0.00 9.14 8.04
N GLY A 88 -1.19 8.76 7.58
CA GLY A 88 -2.03 9.62 6.75
C GLY A 88 -3.34 8.98 6.33
N PHE A 89 -4.15 9.73 5.60
CA PHE A 89 -5.43 9.31 5.05
C PHE A 89 -5.29 9.05 3.55
N ILE A 90 -6.18 8.22 3.02
CA ILE A 90 -6.38 8.07 1.58
C ILE A 90 -7.80 8.51 1.26
N ARG A 91 -7.93 9.61 0.53
CA ARG A 91 -9.21 10.21 0.14
C ARG A 91 -9.13 10.68 -1.29
N ASP A 92 -10.18 10.43 -2.06
CA ASP A 92 -10.27 10.84 -3.47
C ASP A 92 -9.01 10.48 -4.30
N GLY A 93 -8.41 9.32 -4.01
CA GLY A 93 -7.25 8.79 -4.72
C GLY A 93 -5.94 9.50 -4.38
N GLN A 94 -5.91 10.29 -3.30
CA GLN A 94 -4.75 11.06 -2.85
C GLN A 94 -4.35 10.67 -1.42
N TRP A 95 -3.07 10.81 -1.12
CA TRP A 95 -2.53 10.68 0.23
C TRP A 95 -2.54 12.04 0.95
N GLU A 96 -3.13 12.09 2.14
CA GLU A 96 -3.12 13.24 3.02
C GLU A 96 -2.31 12.90 4.27
N ALA A 97 -1.13 13.49 4.45
CA ALA A 97 -0.33 13.27 5.66
C ALA A 97 -1.07 13.77 6.91
N ALA A 98 -1.00 13.00 8.00
CA ALA A 98 -1.61 13.33 9.28
C ALA A 98 -0.67 14.15 10.19
#